data_AF-B8E1Y9-F1
#
_entry.id   AF-B8E1Y9-F1
#
_cell.length_a   1.000
_cell.length_b   1.000
_cell.length_c   1.000
_cell.angle_alpha   90.00
_cell.angle_beta   90.00
_cell.angle_gamma   90.00
#
_symmetry.space_group_name_H-M   'P 1'
#
loop_
_entity.id
_entity.type
_entity.pdbx_description
1 polymer ?
#
loop_
_entity_poly.entity_id
_entity_poly.type
_entity_poly.pdbx_seq_one_letter_code
_entity_poly.pdbx_strand_id
1 'polypeptide(L)'
;MKRRRFFSLRSLWQTISLIVVNSYFLAPWGKYIPVPVFNCYSCPLANFACPIGTLQHFIVLHKFPFFTLGVLFLAGILLGRFFCGWICPFGFIQDLLYKIPTKKLAIENKFATFIRWSIFIILVIIIPYITLEPWFCKLCPAGTLEAGIPQILLHPPLRSLIGFLFGIKILILIGFIISSIFISRPFCRFVCPLGTILSVFNKISFYHLEVKPTCPECSLCKPKCPINIEVYKDPNSPHCIRCHECFSCGQVKLKIR
;
A
#
# COMPACT_ATOMS: atom_id res chain seq x y z
N MET A 1 25.82 16.47 1.68
CA MET A 1 24.51 16.27 1.01
C MET A 1 24.60 15.14 -0.02
N LYS A 2 24.16 13.92 0.29
CA LYS A 2 24.13 12.82 -0.70
C LYS A 2 22.97 13.05 -1.67
N ARG A 3 23.28 13.33 -2.95
CA ARG A 3 22.32 13.34 -4.07
C ARG A 3 21.46 12.08 -3.99
N ARG A 4 20.20 12.20 -3.54
CA ARG A 4 19.22 11.12 -3.66
C ARG A 4 18.95 10.97 -5.15
N ARG A 5 19.54 9.97 -5.80
CA ARG A 5 19.32 9.67 -7.23
C ARG A 5 17.81 9.65 -7.48
N PHE A 6 17.35 10.54 -8.36
CA PHE A 6 15.93 10.70 -8.68
C PHE A 6 15.35 9.42 -9.30
N PHE A 7 16.20 8.71 -10.06
CA PHE A 7 15.96 7.42 -10.69
C PHE A 7 16.74 6.30 -9.99
N SER A 8 16.04 5.51 -9.18
CA SER A 8 16.49 4.18 -8.78
C SER A 8 15.77 3.14 -9.63
N LEU A 9 16.33 1.93 -9.75
CA LEU A 9 15.65 0.82 -10.42
C LEU A 9 14.22 0.64 -9.86
N ARG A 10 14.05 0.84 -8.55
CA ARG A 10 12.76 0.83 -7.86
C ARG A 10 11.79 1.90 -8.38
N SER A 11 12.23 3.16 -8.55
CA SER A 11 11.33 4.20 -9.06
C SER A 11 10.94 3.96 -10.52
N LEU A 12 11.84 3.39 -11.34
CA LEU A 12 11.51 3.00 -12.71
C LEU A 12 10.38 1.95 -12.74
N TRP A 13 10.52 0.88 -11.95
CA TRP A 13 9.47 -0.14 -11.82
C TRP A 13 8.16 0.42 -11.29
N GLN A 14 8.21 1.34 -10.32
CA GLN A 14 7.01 2.00 -9.80
C GLN A 14 6.32 2.88 -10.86
N THR A 15 7.09 3.60 -11.68
CA THR A 15 6.54 4.42 -12.78
C THR A 15 5.93 3.55 -13.88
N ILE A 16 6.62 2.47 -14.29
CA ILE A 16 6.07 1.50 -15.25
C ILE A 16 4.78 0.88 -14.69
N SER A 17 4.79 0.47 -13.42
CA SER A 17 3.61 -0.10 -12.77
C SER A 17 2.46 0.89 -12.69
N LEU A 18 2.72 2.16 -12.38
CA LEU A 18 1.70 3.21 -12.37
C LEU A 18 1.00 3.34 -13.72
N ILE A 19 1.78 3.36 -14.81
CA ILE A 19 1.26 3.44 -16.18
C ILE A 19 0.49 2.17 -16.53
N VAL A 20 1.09 0.99 -16.35
CA VAL A 20 0.48 -0.30 -16.70
C VAL A 20 -0.79 -0.57 -15.91
N VAL A 21 -0.88 -0.12 -14.66
CA VAL A 21 -2.07 -0.34 -13.84
C VAL A 21 -3.19 0.65 -14.17
N ASN A 22 -2.86 1.83 -14.71
CA ASN A 22 -3.81 2.92 -14.99
C ASN A 22 -3.90 3.30 -16.49
N SER A 23 -3.56 2.41 -17.42
CA SER A 23 -3.53 2.71 -18.85
C SER A 23 -4.81 2.31 -19.61
N TYR A 24 -5.83 1.77 -18.93
CA TYR A 24 -7.05 1.19 -19.53
C TYR A 24 -6.85 0.04 -20.54
N PHE A 25 -5.63 -0.19 -21.02
CA PHE A 25 -5.32 -1.14 -22.09
C PHE A 25 -5.74 -2.58 -21.77
N LEU A 26 -5.62 -2.99 -20.50
CA LEU A 26 -5.99 -4.32 -20.03
C LEU A 26 -7.36 -4.33 -19.33
N ALA A 27 -8.06 -3.20 -19.26
CA ALA A 27 -9.28 -3.05 -18.47
C ALA A 27 -10.42 -4.04 -18.82
N PRO A 28 -10.67 -4.43 -20.09
CA PRO A 28 -11.76 -5.36 -20.41
C PRO A 28 -11.59 -6.75 -19.77
N TRP A 29 -10.35 -7.19 -19.55
CA TRP A 29 -10.03 -8.53 -19.03
C TRP A 29 -9.51 -8.48 -17.59
N GLY A 30 -8.67 -7.49 -17.28
CA GLY A 30 -7.97 -7.39 -16.00
C GLY A 30 -8.86 -6.93 -14.84
N LYS A 31 -10.00 -6.27 -15.09
CA LYS A 31 -10.91 -5.82 -14.03
C LYS A 31 -11.52 -6.95 -13.19
N TYR A 32 -11.41 -8.20 -13.64
CA TYR A 32 -11.85 -9.37 -12.88
C TYR A 32 -10.74 -9.97 -12.00
N ILE A 33 -9.48 -9.53 -12.16
CA ILE A 33 -8.32 -10.07 -11.46
C ILE A 33 -7.95 -9.15 -10.29
N PRO A 34 -8.06 -9.60 -9.03
CA PRO A 34 -7.69 -8.82 -7.86
C PRO A 34 -6.17 -8.86 -7.63
N VAL A 35 -5.44 -7.95 -8.27
CA VAL A 35 -3.98 -7.85 -8.07
C VAL A 35 -3.70 -7.30 -6.66
N PRO A 36 -2.68 -7.79 -5.94
CA PRO A 36 -2.30 -7.37 -4.58
C PRO A 36 -1.67 -5.96 -4.53
N VAL A 37 -2.28 -5.01 -5.23
CA VAL A 37 -1.98 -3.58 -5.22
C VAL A 37 -3.24 -2.79 -4.94
N PHE A 38 -3.05 -1.54 -4.57
CA PHE A 38 -4.13 -0.69 -4.12
C PHE A 38 -4.57 0.22 -5.27
N ASN A 39 -5.66 -0.15 -5.94
CA ASN A 39 -6.31 0.60 -7.02
C ASN A 39 -7.81 0.71 -6.75
N CYS A 40 -8.49 1.68 -7.36
CA CYS A 40 -9.93 1.80 -7.29
C CYS A 40 -10.63 1.08 -8.46
N TYR A 41 -11.59 0.20 -8.15
CA TYR A 41 -12.41 -0.48 -9.18
C TYR A 41 -13.24 0.51 -10.02
N SER A 42 -13.72 1.59 -9.40
CA SER A 42 -14.51 2.63 -10.06
C SER A 42 -13.66 3.57 -10.93
N CYS A 43 -12.33 3.48 -10.89
CA CYS A 43 -11.48 4.29 -11.74
C CYS A 43 -11.67 3.85 -13.20
N PRO A 44 -12.00 4.76 -14.12
CA PRO A 44 -12.19 4.39 -15.53
C PRO A 44 -10.91 3.79 -16.10
N LEU A 45 -9.75 4.30 -15.69
CA LEU A 45 -8.43 3.93 -16.19
C LEU A 45 -7.81 2.67 -15.55
N ALA A 46 -8.40 2.15 -14.46
CA ALA A 46 -7.83 1.01 -13.74
C ALA A 46 -7.96 -0.30 -14.54
N ASN A 47 -6.83 -1.00 -14.68
CA ASN A 47 -6.75 -2.29 -15.35
C ASN A 47 -7.10 -3.47 -14.44
N PHE A 48 -7.05 -3.32 -13.12
CA PHE A 48 -7.23 -4.43 -12.16
C PHE A 48 -8.22 -4.10 -11.05
N ALA A 49 -8.87 -5.13 -10.49
CA ALA A 49 -9.76 -4.97 -9.34
C ALA A 49 -9.01 -4.68 -8.03
N CYS A 50 -9.65 -3.92 -7.15
CA CYS A 50 -9.21 -3.74 -5.78
C CYS A 50 -9.49 -4.99 -4.96
N PRO A 51 -8.48 -5.71 -4.43
CA PRO A 51 -8.72 -6.90 -3.62
C PRO A 51 -9.54 -6.58 -2.37
N ILE A 52 -9.32 -5.41 -1.76
CA ILE A 52 -10.06 -4.98 -0.56
C ILE A 52 -11.51 -4.66 -0.89
N GLY A 53 -11.78 -4.02 -2.01
CA GLY A 53 -13.15 -3.77 -2.45
C GLY A 53 -13.91 -5.06 -2.72
N THR A 54 -13.24 -6.02 -3.37
CA THR A 54 -13.81 -7.35 -3.58
C THR A 54 -14.09 -8.05 -2.24
N LEU A 55 -13.14 -8.06 -1.30
CA LEU A 55 -13.35 -8.62 0.04
C LEU A 55 -14.56 -8.00 0.75
N GLN A 56 -14.68 -6.66 0.74
CA GLN A 56 -15.81 -5.99 1.37
C GLN A 56 -17.14 -6.30 0.70
N HIS A 57 -17.17 -6.38 -0.63
CA HIS A 57 -18.38 -6.75 -1.36
C HIS A 57 -18.86 -8.16 -0.98
N PHE A 58 -17.95 -9.12 -0.88
CA PHE A 58 -18.28 -10.48 -0.44
C PHE A 58 -18.71 -10.55 1.04
N ILE A 59 -18.09 -9.75 1.92
CA ILE A 59 -18.52 -9.63 3.33
C ILE A 59 -19.95 -9.11 3.43
N VAL A 60 -20.29 -8.07 2.67
CA VAL A 60 -21.65 -7.51 2.61
C VAL A 60 -22.67 -8.56 2.14
N LEU A 61 -22.28 -9.39 1.18
CA LEU A 61 -23.11 -10.48 0.67
C LEU A 61 -23.11 -11.73 1.58
N HIS A 62 -22.38 -11.73 2.70
CA HIS A 62 -22.16 -12.89 3.57
C HIS A 62 -21.64 -14.13 2.83
N LYS A 63 -20.90 -13.93 1.75
CA LYS A 63 -20.31 -14.99 0.93
C LYS A 63 -18.79 -15.01 1.12
N PHE A 64 -18.20 -16.19 1.01
CA PHE A 64 -16.77 -16.34 1.19
C PHE A 64 -15.99 -16.04 -0.12
N PRO A 65 -15.03 -15.09 -0.13
CA PRO A 65 -14.30 -14.69 -1.33
C PRO A 65 -13.11 -15.62 -1.64
N PHE A 66 -13.37 -16.88 -2.01
CA PHE A 66 -12.32 -17.89 -2.27
C PHE A 66 -11.26 -17.41 -3.25
N PHE A 67 -11.66 -16.84 -4.39
CA PHE A 67 -10.73 -16.41 -5.44
C PHE A 67 -9.81 -15.27 -4.96
N THR A 68 -10.36 -14.22 -4.36
CA THR A 68 -9.57 -13.08 -3.86
C THR A 68 -8.63 -13.49 -2.75
N LEU A 69 -9.08 -14.31 -1.81
CA LEU A 69 -8.22 -14.82 -0.74
C LEU A 69 -7.13 -15.73 -1.29
N GLY A 70 -7.44 -16.60 -2.25
CA GLY A 70 -6.46 -17.44 -2.93
C GLY A 70 -5.35 -16.63 -3.61
N VAL A 71 -5.72 -15.58 -4.35
CA VAL A 71 -4.75 -14.68 -5.01
C VAL A 71 -3.91 -13.93 -3.97
N LEU A 72 -4.51 -13.37 -2.92
CA LEU A 72 -3.78 -12.66 -1.87
C LEU A 72 -2.85 -13.59 -1.07
N PHE A 73 -3.30 -14.82 -0.81
CA PHE A 73 -2.53 -15.84 -0.10
C PHE A 73 -1.33 -16.29 -0.93
N LEU A 74 -1.53 -16.60 -2.22
CA LEU A 74 -0.46 -16.97 -3.15
C LEU A 74 0.55 -15.82 -3.30
N ALA A 75 0.07 -14.61 -3.54
CA ALA A 75 0.92 -13.42 -3.63
C ALA A 75 1.69 -13.16 -2.32
N GLY A 76 1.03 -13.35 -1.18
CA GLY A 76 1.60 -13.21 0.15
C GLY A 76 2.71 -14.23 0.41
N ILE A 77 2.47 -15.51 0.16
CA ILE A 77 3.46 -16.57 0.36
C ILE A 77 4.63 -16.44 -0.62
N LEU A 78 4.40 -16.07 -1.88
CA LEU A 78 5.51 -15.93 -2.81
C LEU A 78 6.36 -14.71 -2.47
N LEU A 79 5.73 -13.53 -2.32
CA LEU A 79 6.43 -12.24 -2.32
C LEU A 79 6.14 -11.35 -1.10
N GLY A 80 5.14 -11.68 -0.29
CA GLY A 80 4.67 -10.91 0.87
C GLY A 80 4.37 -9.46 0.51
N ARG A 81 4.96 -8.50 1.24
CA ARG A 81 4.76 -7.06 0.99
C ARG A 81 5.60 -6.47 -0.15
N PHE A 82 6.28 -7.26 -0.97
CA PHE A 82 7.05 -6.78 -2.11
C PHE A 82 6.21 -5.91 -3.07
N PHE A 83 4.95 -6.30 -3.33
CA PHE A 83 4.01 -5.53 -4.16
C PHE A 83 3.81 -4.09 -3.64
N CYS A 84 3.75 -3.90 -2.32
CA CYS A 84 3.65 -2.57 -1.73
C CYS A 84 4.90 -1.72 -2.01
N GLY A 85 6.08 -2.34 -2.04
CA GLY A 85 7.37 -1.66 -2.24
C GLY A 85 7.65 -1.26 -3.69
N TRP A 86 7.27 -2.13 -4.64
CA TRP A 86 7.70 -2.04 -6.05
C TRP A 86 6.58 -1.71 -7.05
N ILE A 87 5.35 -2.15 -6.80
CA ILE A 87 4.28 -2.12 -7.82
C ILE A 87 3.17 -1.14 -7.44
N CYS A 88 2.84 -1.01 -6.15
CA CYS A 88 1.70 -0.20 -5.71
C CYS A 88 1.82 1.30 -6.09
N PRO A 89 0.89 1.85 -6.89
CA PRO A 89 0.94 3.24 -7.35
C PRO A 89 0.74 4.24 -6.21
N PHE A 90 -0.19 3.95 -5.30
CA PHE A 90 -0.43 4.80 -4.13
C PHE A 90 0.79 4.86 -3.18
N GLY A 91 1.59 3.80 -3.12
CA GLY A 91 2.85 3.79 -2.38
C GLY A 91 3.93 4.65 -3.06
N PHE A 92 3.96 4.68 -4.39
CA PHE A 92 4.87 5.52 -5.17
C PHE A 92 4.59 7.01 -4.98
N ILE A 93 3.31 7.41 -5.00
CA ILE A 93 2.91 8.81 -4.75
C ILE A 93 3.40 9.27 -3.38
N GLN A 94 3.21 8.45 -2.34
CA GLN A 94 3.71 8.78 -0.99
C GLN A 94 5.23 8.85 -0.92
N ASP A 95 5.96 7.98 -1.62
CA ASP A 95 7.43 8.05 -1.70
C ASP A 95 7.89 9.32 -2.41
N LEU A 96 7.17 9.77 -3.45
CA LEU A 96 7.46 11.00 -4.17
C LEU A 96 7.24 12.23 -3.29
N LEU A 97 6.11 12.29 -2.56
CA LEU A 97 5.81 13.36 -1.60
C LEU A 97 6.85 13.42 -0.47
N TYR A 98 7.32 12.28 0.00
CA TYR A 98 8.35 12.21 1.05
C TYR A 98 9.72 12.74 0.58
N LYS A 99 9.97 12.86 -0.73
CA LYS A 99 11.22 13.46 -1.25
C LYS A 99 11.29 14.98 -1.07
N ILE A 100 10.17 15.66 -0.84
CA ILE A 100 10.13 17.12 -0.62
C ILE A 100 11.03 17.46 0.59
N PRO A 101 11.95 18.43 0.49
CA PRO A 101 12.90 18.73 1.56
C PRO A 101 12.20 19.42 2.73
N THR A 102 11.81 18.63 3.74
CA THR A 102 11.17 19.09 4.98
C THR A 102 11.75 18.36 6.18
N LYS A 103 11.46 18.85 7.40
CA LYS A 103 11.78 18.12 8.65
C LYS A 103 11.05 16.78 8.64
N LYS A 104 11.81 15.67 8.62
CA LYS A 104 11.24 14.32 8.58
C LYS A 104 11.01 13.79 9.98
N LEU A 105 9.85 13.17 10.18
CA LEU A 105 9.47 12.54 11.44
C LEU A 105 9.71 11.05 11.36
N ALA A 106 10.52 10.52 12.28
CA ALA A 106 10.72 9.10 12.45
C ALA A 106 9.72 8.58 13.48
N ILE A 107 8.68 7.89 13.02
CA ILE A 107 7.68 7.28 13.91
C ILE A 107 8.15 5.87 14.30
N GLU A 108 7.71 5.38 15.46
CA GLU A 108 7.86 3.99 15.89
C GLU A 108 6.80 3.05 15.32
N ASN A 109 7.17 1.80 15.07
CA ASN A 109 6.30 0.85 14.37
C ASN A 109 5.26 0.16 15.28
N LYS A 110 5.43 0.19 16.61
CA LYS A 110 4.50 -0.46 17.55
C LYS A 110 3.10 0.17 17.48
N PHE A 111 3.01 1.48 17.68
CA PHE A 111 1.76 2.23 17.59
C PHE A 111 1.10 2.11 16.20
N ALA A 112 1.91 2.15 15.14
CA ALA A 112 1.44 1.94 13.78
C ALA A 112 0.81 0.55 13.56
N THR A 113 1.35 -0.49 14.20
CA THR A 113 0.82 -1.85 14.11
C THR A 113 -0.58 -1.91 14.70
N PHE A 114 -0.75 -1.36 15.90
CA PHE A 114 -2.01 -1.35 16.61
C PHE A 114 -3.10 -0.65 15.80
N ILE A 115 -2.86 0.60 15.38
CA ILE A 115 -3.83 1.36 14.57
C ILE A 115 -4.21 0.60 13.30
N ARG A 116 -3.21 0.05 12.59
CA ARG A 116 -3.45 -0.63 11.32
C ARG A 116 -4.33 -1.86 11.47
N TRP A 117 -4.13 -2.64 12.53
CA TRP A 117 -4.97 -3.80 12.84
C TRP A 117 -6.36 -3.39 13.31
N SER A 118 -6.47 -2.36 14.15
CA SER A 118 -7.76 -1.84 14.60
C SER A 118 -8.61 -1.35 13.42
N ILE A 119 -8.02 -0.59 12.49
CA ILE A 119 -8.71 -0.14 11.27
C ILE A 119 -9.11 -1.33 10.39
N PHE A 120 -8.24 -2.32 10.22
CA PHE A 120 -8.57 -3.50 9.42
C PHE A 120 -9.79 -4.24 10.01
N ILE A 121 -9.76 -4.56 11.30
CA ILE A 121 -10.84 -5.31 11.95
C ILE A 121 -12.13 -4.49 11.97
N ILE A 122 -12.07 -3.23 12.40
CA ILE A 122 -13.27 -2.40 12.58
C ILE A 122 -13.84 -1.97 11.23
N LEU A 123 -13.03 -1.34 10.37
CA LEU A 123 -13.52 -0.66 9.16
C LEU A 123 -13.67 -1.57 7.94
N VAL A 124 -12.93 -2.69 7.89
CA VAL A 124 -12.98 -3.63 6.76
C VAL A 124 -13.87 -4.84 7.05
N ILE A 125 -13.93 -5.29 8.32
CA ILE A 125 -14.68 -6.50 8.69
C ILE A 125 -15.97 -6.14 9.43
N ILE A 126 -15.88 -5.56 10.64
CA ILE A 126 -17.04 -5.39 11.54
C ILE A 126 -18.09 -4.45 10.95
N ILE A 127 -17.70 -3.23 10.55
CA ILE A 127 -18.65 -2.22 10.08
C ILE A 127 -19.38 -2.70 8.81
N PRO A 128 -18.71 -3.16 7.73
CA PRO A 128 -19.41 -3.62 6.53
C PRO A 128 -20.31 -4.82 6.76
N TYR A 129 -19.97 -5.69 7.71
CA TYR A 129 -20.79 -6.84 8.10
C TYR A 129 -22.13 -6.38 8.71
N ILE A 130 -22.11 -5.35 9.57
CA ILE A 130 -23.31 -4.85 10.24
C ILE A 130 -24.13 -3.94 9.32
N THR A 131 -23.49 -3.00 8.63
CA THR A 131 -24.18 -1.97 7.85
C THR A 131 -24.49 -2.40 6.41
N LEU A 132 -23.99 -3.56 5.98
CA LEU A 132 -24.12 -4.09 4.62
C LEU A 132 -23.61 -3.12 3.53
N GLU A 133 -22.58 -2.35 3.87
CA GLU A 133 -22.05 -1.28 3.03
C GLU A 133 -20.52 -1.27 3.08
N PRO A 134 -19.80 -1.16 1.93
CA PRO A 134 -18.34 -1.20 1.92
C PRO A 134 -17.73 0.15 2.34
N TRP A 135 -17.76 0.43 3.65
CA TRP A 135 -17.34 1.71 4.23
C TRP A 135 -15.91 2.13 3.91
N PHE A 136 -14.97 1.18 3.96
CA PHE A 136 -13.59 1.47 3.60
C PHE A 136 -13.46 1.93 2.14
N CYS A 137 -14.10 1.25 1.19
CA CYS A 137 -14.15 1.72 -0.20
C CYS A 137 -14.79 3.10 -0.34
N LYS A 138 -15.81 3.41 0.46
CA LYS A 138 -16.39 4.76 0.49
C LYS A 138 -15.35 5.77 0.97
N LEU A 139 -14.57 5.51 2.01
CA LEU A 139 -13.62 6.47 2.61
C LEU A 139 -12.20 6.42 2.04
N CYS A 140 -11.95 5.55 1.05
CA CYS A 140 -10.62 5.23 0.57
C CYS A 140 -9.93 6.43 -0.12
N PRO A 141 -8.77 6.91 0.37
CA PRO A 141 -8.08 8.07 -0.24
C PRO A 141 -7.61 7.79 -1.66
N ALA A 142 -7.18 6.56 -1.97
CA ALA A 142 -6.82 6.18 -3.34
C ALA A 142 -8.03 6.23 -4.29
N GLY A 143 -9.22 5.83 -3.82
CA GLY A 143 -10.45 5.93 -4.61
C GLY A 143 -10.87 7.37 -4.86
N THR A 144 -10.70 8.25 -3.87
CA THR A 144 -10.92 9.69 -4.03
C THR A 144 -10.00 10.28 -5.10
N LEU A 145 -8.71 9.90 -5.08
CA LEU A 145 -7.71 10.41 -6.02
C LEU A 145 -7.88 9.86 -7.44
N GLU A 146 -8.09 8.54 -7.57
CA GLU A 146 -8.12 7.85 -8.87
C GLU A 146 -9.49 7.89 -9.55
N ALA A 147 -10.59 7.84 -8.80
CA ALA A 147 -11.95 7.78 -9.34
C ALA A 147 -12.79 9.00 -8.97
N GLY A 148 -12.80 9.40 -7.69
CA GLY A 148 -13.69 10.45 -7.18
C GLY A 148 -13.49 11.81 -7.87
N ILE A 149 -12.25 12.31 -7.90
CA ILE A 149 -11.94 13.61 -8.52
C ILE A 149 -12.17 13.57 -10.05
N PRO A 150 -11.64 12.58 -10.82
CA PRO A 150 -11.86 12.53 -12.26
C PRO A 150 -13.34 12.38 -12.64
N GLN A 151 -14.12 11.56 -11.94
CA GLN A 151 -15.52 11.33 -12.28
C GLN A 151 -16.37 12.59 -12.13
N ILE A 152 -16.15 13.40 -11.09
CA ILE A 152 -16.89 14.65 -10.87
C ILE A 152 -16.49 15.73 -11.90
N LEU A 153 -15.22 15.74 -12.31
CA LEU A 153 -14.73 16.68 -13.30
C LEU A 153 -15.26 16.35 -14.71
N LEU A 154 -15.22 15.06 -15.09
CA LEU A 154 -15.59 14.56 -16.41
C LEU A 154 -17.11 14.42 -16.60
N HIS A 155 -17.88 14.19 -15.54
CA HIS A 155 -19.33 14.02 -15.63
C HIS A 155 -20.05 15.08 -14.78
N PRO A 156 -20.52 16.19 -15.41
CA PRO A 156 -21.28 17.25 -14.75
C PRO A 156 -22.46 16.81 -13.85
N PRO A 157 -23.28 15.79 -14.19
CA PRO A 157 -24.41 15.40 -13.32
C PRO A 157 -23.97 14.81 -11.97
N LEU A 158 -22.77 14.22 -11.90
CA LEU A 158 -22.21 13.65 -10.66
C LEU A 158 -21.80 14.74 -9.64
N ARG A 159 -21.76 16.02 -10.04
CA ARG A 159 -21.49 17.15 -9.13
C ARG A 159 -22.58 17.32 -8.07
N SER A 160 -23.79 16.85 -8.33
CA SER A 160 -24.88 16.79 -7.35
C SER A 160 -24.56 15.86 -6.15
N LEU A 161 -23.63 14.92 -6.30
CA LEU A 161 -23.15 14.04 -5.24
C LEU A 161 -22.06 14.68 -4.36
N ILE A 162 -21.69 15.94 -4.64
CA ILE A 162 -20.81 16.72 -3.76
C ILE A 162 -21.58 17.06 -2.49
N GLY A 163 -21.51 16.15 -1.53
CA GLY A 163 -22.09 16.29 -0.20
C GLY A 163 -21.06 16.18 0.91
N PHE A 164 -21.55 16.10 2.15
CA PHE A 164 -20.74 15.99 3.36
C PHE A 164 -19.72 14.84 3.29
N LEU A 165 -20.14 13.65 2.82
CA LEU A 165 -19.26 12.50 2.66
C LEU A 165 -18.12 12.73 1.67
N PHE A 166 -18.34 13.50 0.60
CA PHE A 166 -17.29 13.84 -0.35
C PHE A 166 -16.27 14.79 0.29
N GLY A 167 -16.74 15.78 1.07
CA GLY A 167 -15.88 16.67 1.86
C GLY A 167 -14.97 15.90 2.83
N ILE A 168 -15.52 14.94 3.57
CA ILE A 168 -14.73 14.07 4.48
C ILE A 168 -13.65 13.31 3.71
N LYS A 169 -13.98 12.70 2.57
CA LYS A 169 -13.02 11.93 1.76
C LYS A 169 -11.86 12.80 1.25
N ILE A 170 -12.16 14.03 0.82
CA ILE A 170 -11.15 15.00 0.39
C ILE A 170 -10.28 15.42 1.58
N LEU A 171 -10.88 15.69 2.74
CA LEU A 171 -10.14 16.00 3.96
C LEU A 171 -9.17 14.87 4.35
N ILE A 172 -9.63 13.62 4.31
CA ILE A 172 -8.79 12.44 4.56
C ILE A 172 -7.64 12.37 3.55
N LEU A 173 -7.93 12.56 2.25
CA LEU A 173 -6.91 12.57 1.20
C LEU A 173 -5.86 13.65 1.44
N ILE A 174 -6.27 14.89 1.69
CA ILE A 174 -5.39 16.02 1.99
C ILE A 174 -4.54 15.71 3.23
N GLY A 175 -5.16 15.18 4.29
CA GLY A 175 -4.46 14.77 5.51
C GLY A 175 -3.34 13.76 5.23
N PHE A 176 -3.59 12.76 4.38
CA PHE A 176 -2.55 11.80 3.98
C PHE A 176 -1.48 12.41 3.08
N ILE A 177 -1.84 13.30 2.15
CA ILE A 177 -0.88 13.99 1.28
C ILE A 177 0.08 14.81 2.15
N ILE A 178 -0.44 15.66 3.03
CA ILE A 178 0.35 16.48 3.96
C ILE A 178 1.20 15.57 4.86
N SER A 179 0.62 14.54 5.46
CA SER A 179 1.34 13.60 6.31
C SER A 179 2.47 12.89 5.56
N SER A 180 2.30 12.61 4.27
CA SER A 180 3.32 11.92 3.44
C SER A 180 4.55 12.78 3.17
N ILE A 181 4.43 14.10 3.34
CA ILE A 181 5.57 15.02 3.26
C ILE A 181 6.47 14.83 4.49
N PHE A 182 5.92 14.66 5.68
CA PHE A 182 6.70 14.55 6.93
C PHE A 182 7.08 13.12 7.29
N ILE A 183 6.19 12.17 7.00
CA ILE A 183 6.28 10.76 7.36
C ILE A 183 6.35 9.94 6.08
N SER A 184 7.20 8.92 6.07
CA SER A 184 7.29 7.98 4.97
C SER A 184 6.09 7.04 4.96
N ARG A 185 5.34 7.06 3.85
CA ARG A 185 4.23 6.13 3.56
C ARG A 185 3.18 6.00 4.70
N PRO A 186 2.62 7.11 5.23
CA PRO A 186 1.72 7.09 6.38
C PRO A 186 0.49 6.19 6.16
N PHE A 187 -0.12 6.24 4.97
CA PHE A 187 -1.30 5.41 4.71
C PHE A 187 -0.97 3.91 4.73
N CYS A 188 0.11 3.51 4.05
CA CYS A 188 0.54 2.11 4.01
C CYS A 188 1.00 1.59 5.38
N ARG A 189 1.37 2.51 6.28
CA ARG A 189 1.85 2.22 7.62
C ARG A 189 0.71 2.11 8.64
N PHE A 190 -0.24 3.03 8.61
CA PHE A 190 -1.30 3.16 9.62
C PHE A 190 -2.66 2.62 9.21
N VAL A 191 -3.03 2.66 7.93
CA VAL A 191 -4.44 2.50 7.53
C VAL A 191 -4.66 1.41 6.49
N CYS A 192 -3.69 1.15 5.62
CA CYS A 192 -3.85 0.26 4.47
C CYS A 192 -4.12 -1.20 4.90
N PRO A 193 -5.34 -1.73 4.66
CA PRO A 193 -5.72 -3.09 5.07
C PRO A 193 -5.04 -4.17 4.21
N LEU A 194 -4.79 -3.88 2.94
CA LEU A 194 -4.01 -4.75 2.06
C LEU A 194 -2.59 -4.95 2.60
N GLY A 195 -1.98 -3.87 3.09
CA GLY A 195 -0.69 -3.94 3.75
C GLY A 195 -0.71 -4.78 5.02
N THR A 196 -1.82 -4.79 5.76
CA THR A 196 -2.04 -5.65 6.94
C THR A 196 -2.06 -7.12 6.57
N ILE A 197 -2.88 -7.51 5.60
CA ILE A 197 -3.00 -8.90 5.14
C ILE A 197 -1.63 -9.41 4.66
N LEU A 198 -0.97 -8.65 3.78
CA LEU A 198 0.34 -9.03 3.24
C LEU A 198 1.46 -9.00 4.31
N SER A 199 1.30 -8.21 5.38
CA SER A 199 2.30 -8.14 6.47
C SER A 199 2.44 -9.42 7.26
N VAL A 200 1.36 -10.20 7.37
CA VAL A 200 1.39 -11.51 8.04
C VAL A 200 2.31 -12.47 7.30
N PHE A 201 2.28 -12.43 5.97
CA PHE A 201 3.07 -13.32 5.12
C PHE A 201 4.56 -12.97 5.05
N ASN A 202 5.00 -11.79 5.52
CA ASN A 202 6.42 -11.43 5.45
C ASN A 202 7.33 -12.43 6.19
N LYS A 203 6.86 -13.07 7.26
CA LYS A 203 7.66 -14.06 8.00
C LYS A 203 7.73 -15.42 7.32
N ILE A 204 6.73 -15.76 6.51
CA ILE A 204 6.55 -17.10 5.93
C ILE A 204 6.93 -17.12 4.44
N SER A 205 6.96 -15.96 3.78
CA SER A 205 7.09 -15.89 2.35
C SER A 205 8.43 -16.43 1.83
N PHE A 206 8.40 -17.09 0.67
CA PHE A 206 9.59 -17.60 -0.02
C PHE A 206 10.65 -16.52 -0.27
N TYR A 207 10.20 -15.33 -0.70
CA TYR A 207 11.06 -14.18 -0.94
C TYR A 207 11.38 -13.46 0.38
N HIS A 208 12.47 -13.84 1.04
CA HIS A 208 12.84 -13.32 2.36
C HIS A 208 14.23 -12.69 2.36
N LEU A 209 14.46 -11.80 3.33
CA LEU A 209 15.73 -11.12 3.52
C LEU A 209 16.56 -11.88 4.56
N GLU A 210 17.85 -12.08 4.27
CA GLU A 210 18.82 -12.70 5.17
C GLU A 210 19.94 -11.71 5.48
N VAL A 211 20.30 -11.59 6.75
CA VAL A 211 21.46 -10.83 7.20
C VAL A 211 22.64 -11.79 7.30
N LYS A 212 23.78 -11.42 6.70
CA LYS A 212 24.99 -12.23 6.77
C LYS A 212 25.48 -12.32 8.22
N PRO A 213 26.09 -13.45 8.63
CA PRO A 213 26.69 -13.57 9.97
C PRO A 213 27.83 -12.59 10.21
N THR A 214 28.43 -12.04 9.14
CA THR A 214 29.47 -11.01 9.18
C THR A 214 28.96 -9.61 9.52
N CYS A 215 27.67 -9.45 9.87
CA CYS A 215 27.08 -8.14 10.13
C CYS A 215 27.56 -7.58 11.49
N PRO A 216 28.23 -6.41 11.52
CA PRO A 216 28.74 -5.83 12.77
C PRO A 216 27.67 -5.01 13.54
N GLU A 217 26.38 -5.17 13.21
CA GLU A 217 25.26 -4.45 13.85
C GLU A 217 25.36 -2.90 13.86
N CYS A 218 26.12 -2.33 12.93
CA CYS A 218 26.44 -0.89 12.85
C CYS A 218 25.25 0.06 12.59
N SER A 219 24.01 -0.45 12.50
CA SER A 219 22.78 0.31 12.27
C SER A 219 22.73 1.20 11.01
N LEU A 220 23.69 1.10 10.10
CA LEU A 220 23.74 1.87 8.83
C LEU A 220 22.54 1.63 7.90
N CYS A 221 21.84 0.50 8.06
CA CYS A 221 20.64 0.14 7.31
C CYS A 221 19.38 0.86 7.82
N LYS A 222 19.31 1.22 9.11
CA LYS A 222 18.13 1.85 9.75
C LYS A 222 17.75 3.20 9.12
N PRO A 223 18.66 4.19 8.96
CA PRO A 223 18.32 5.48 8.35
C PRO A 223 18.03 5.40 6.84
N LYS A 224 18.46 4.31 6.18
CA LYS A 224 18.13 4.05 4.77
C LYS A 224 16.80 3.33 4.61
N CYS A 225 16.25 2.72 5.67
CA CYS A 225 14.97 2.04 5.57
C CYS A 225 13.84 3.08 5.55
N PRO A 226 12.99 3.12 4.52
CA PRO A 226 11.88 4.07 4.47
C PRO A 226 10.89 3.84 5.62
N ILE A 227 10.80 2.65 6.19
CA ILE A 227 9.85 2.33 7.28
C ILE A 227 10.53 2.32 8.67
N ASN A 228 11.82 2.68 8.74
CA ASN A 228 12.58 2.77 9.99
C ASN A 228 12.51 1.48 10.84
N ILE A 229 12.81 0.33 10.22
CA ILE A 229 12.92 -0.97 10.92
C ILE A 229 14.39 -1.29 11.23
N GLU A 230 14.61 -2.07 12.30
CA GLU A 230 15.94 -2.60 12.65
C GLU A 230 16.24 -3.86 11.85
N VAL A 231 16.67 -3.68 10.60
CA VAL A 231 16.87 -4.77 9.62
C VAL A 231 17.84 -5.85 10.12
N TYR A 232 18.82 -5.48 10.95
CA TYR A 232 19.80 -6.43 11.51
C TYR A 232 19.20 -7.38 12.55
N LYS A 233 18.14 -6.98 13.27
CA LYS A 233 17.43 -7.83 14.25
C LYS A 233 16.29 -8.60 13.62
N ASP A 234 15.45 -7.92 12.85
CA ASP A 234 14.26 -8.50 12.23
C ASP A 234 14.13 -8.06 10.76
N PRO A 235 14.91 -8.67 9.84
CA PRO A 235 14.92 -8.30 8.43
C PRO A 235 13.57 -8.55 7.74
N ASN A 236 12.76 -9.47 8.27
CA ASN A 236 11.45 -9.87 7.74
C ASN A 236 10.28 -9.38 8.61
N SER A 237 10.47 -8.26 9.30
CA SER A 237 9.41 -7.62 10.08
C SER A 237 8.12 -7.45 9.27
N PRO A 238 6.92 -7.56 9.88
CA PRO A 238 5.65 -7.31 9.20
C PRO A 238 5.57 -5.92 8.54
N HIS A 239 6.40 -4.96 8.97
CA HIS A 239 6.47 -3.62 8.38
C HIS A 239 7.39 -3.50 7.16
N CYS A 240 8.24 -4.50 6.92
CA CYS A 240 9.17 -4.49 5.79
C CYS A 240 8.40 -4.53 4.46
N ILE A 241 8.63 -3.54 3.60
CA ILE A 241 8.05 -3.48 2.25
C ILE A 241 8.97 -4.07 1.17
N ARG A 242 10.10 -4.67 1.57
CA ARG A 242 11.09 -5.29 0.67
C ARG A 242 11.57 -4.37 -0.45
N CYS A 243 11.86 -3.12 -0.11
CA CYS A 243 12.33 -2.11 -1.06
C CYS A 243 13.81 -2.24 -1.46
N HIS A 244 14.57 -3.11 -0.81
CA HIS A 244 16.01 -3.37 -1.05
C HIS A 244 16.96 -2.20 -0.80
N GLU A 245 16.50 -1.08 -0.23
CA GLU A 245 17.39 0.05 0.09
C GLU A 245 18.47 -0.31 1.12
N CYS A 246 18.19 -1.29 1.98
CA CYS A 246 19.12 -1.84 2.95
C CYS A 246 20.28 -2.63 2.31
N PHE A 247 20.20 -3.08 1.06
CA PHE A 247 21.28 -3.84 0.41
C PHE A 247 22.55 -3.01 0.22
N SER A 248 22.40 -1.68 0.21
CA SER A 248 23.52 -0.75 0.12
C SER A 248 24.46 -0.74 1.34
N CYS A 249 24.22 -1.56 2.38
CA CYS A 249 25.20 -1.84 3.44
C CYS A 249 26.06 -3.09 3.18
N GLY A 250 25.76 -3.89 2.15
CA GLY A 250 26.52 -5.10 1.78
C GLY A 250 26.30 -6.33 2.68
N GLN A 251 25.64 -6.15 3.84
CA GLN A 251 25.40 -7.21 4.82
C GLN A 251 24.02 -7.85 4.71
N VAL A 252 23.07 -7.23 4.00
CA VAL A 252 21.73 -7.77 3.76
C VAL A 252 21.66 -8.30 2.34
N LYS A 253 21.21 -9.54 2.19
CA LYS A 253 20.99 -10.19 0.89
C LYS A 253 19.59 -10.78 0.82
N LEU A 254 19.14 -11.00 -0.41
CA LEU A 254 17.92 -11.75 -0.69
C LEU A 254 18.22 -13.25 -0.59
N LYS A 255 17.30 -14.02 -0.02
CA LYS A 255 17.30 -15.49 -0.06
C LYS A 255 15.93 -15.97 -0.52
N ILE A 256 15.94 -16.91 -1.45
CA ILE A 256 14.75 -17.59 -1.94
C ILE A 256 14.76 -18.96 -1.25
N ARG A 257 13.71 -19.27 -0.49
CA ARG A 257 13.55 -20.58 0.17
C ARG A 257 13.02 -21.63 -0.81
#